data_AF-A0A7Y5ZCB6-F1
#
_entry.id   AF-A0A7Y5ZCB6-F1
#
_cell.length_a   1.000
_cell.length_b   1.000
_cell.length_c   1.000
_cell.angle_alpha   90.00
_cell.angle_beta   90.00
_cell.angle_gamma   90.00
#
_symmetry.space_group_name_H-M   'P 1'
#
loop_
_entity.id
_entity.type
_entity.pdbx_description
1 polymer ?
#
loop_
_entity_poly.entity_id
_entity_poly.type
_entity_poly.pdbx_seq_one_letter_code
_entity_poly.pdbx_strand_id
1 'polypeptide(L)'
;MSTSTSTHALHIDWTRCDGRGLCTEILERALTRDDWGYPVATRGLPERRTDAPLREDELEDAEEAVRLCPLAALRLTRVTVPAAAGGARRSGRSA
;
A
#
# COMPACT_ATOMS: atom_id res chain seq x y z
N MET A 1 -7.42 -0.79 -25.93
CA MET A 1 -7.11 0.24 -24.93
C MET A 1 -7.01 -0.45 -23.58
N SER A 2 -5.82 -0.55 -23.00
CA SER A 2 -5.62 -1.18 -21.69
C SER A 2 -6.13 -0.23 -20.62
N THR A 3 -7.13 -0.65 -19.85
CA THR A 3 -7.61 0.11 -18.68
C THR A 3 -6.66 -0.13 -17.51
N SER A 4 -6.29 0.94 -16.83
CA SER A 4 -5.54 0.88 -15.57
C SER A 4 -6.31 1.68 -14.52
N THR A 5 -6.40 1.14 -13.30
CA THR A 5 -7.07 1.82 -12.19
C THR A 5 -6.00 2.45 -11.30
N SER A 6 -6.18 3.73 -10.96
CA SER A 6 -5.32 4.41 -9.98
C SER A 6 -5.92 4.29 -8.59
N THR A 7 -5.09 3.94 -7.61
CA THR A 7 -5.44 3.88 -6.18
C THR A 7 -4.46 4.70 -5.35
N HIS A 8 -4.82 5.07 -4.13
CA HIS A 8 -3.90 5.70 -3.19
C HIS A 8 -3.01 4.66 -2.49
N ALA A 9 -1.80 5.07 -2.13
CA ALA A 9 -0.89 4.30 -1.29
C ALA A 9 -0.09 5.20 -0.36
N LEU A 10 0.35 4.63 0.76
CA LEU A 10 1.35 5.20 1.63
C LEU A 10 2.74 4.70 1.18
N HIS A 11 3.55 5.60 0.67
CA HIS A 11 4.93 5.35 0.34
C HIS A 11 5.82 5.46 1.59
N ILE A 12 6.69 4.48 1.79
CA ILE A 12 7.65 4.39 2.90
C ILE A 12 9.07 4.52 2.32
N ASP A 13 9.76 5.60 2.67
CA ASP A 13 11.18 5.80 2.38
C ASP A 13 12.03 5.04 3.41
N TRP A 14 12.42 3.82 3.03
CA TRP A 14 13.23 2.92 3.85
C TRP A 14 14.63 3.46 4.18
N THR A 15 15.13 4.45 3.44
CA THR A 15 16.43 5.07 3.75
C THR A 15 16.34 6.08 4.88
N ARG A 16 15.13 6.55 5.19
CA ARG A 16 14.85 7.47 6.31
C ARG A 16 14.10 6.81 7.46
N CYS A 17 13.33 5.76 7.19
CA CYS A 17 12.56 5.08 8.21
C CYS A 17 13.49 4.39 9.22
N ASP A 18 13.20 4.58 10.51
CA ASP A 18 13.94 3.98 11.63
C ASP A 18 12.98 3.26 12.60
N GLY A 19 11.92 2.64 12.07
CA GLY A 19 11.01 1.79 12.85
C GLY A 19 10.26 2.49 14.01
N ARG A 20 10.07 3.82 13.98
CA ARG A 20 9.45 4.60 15.10
C ARG A 20 8.02 4.20 15.43
N GLY A 21 7.30 3.70 14.43
CA GLY A 21 6.13 2.88 14.67
C GLY A 21 4.78 3.55 14.87
N LEU A 22 4.72 4.87 15.01
CA LEU A 22 3.44 5.60 15.15
C LEU A 22 2.51 5.39 13.94
N CYS A 23 3.06 5.28 12.73
CA CYS A 23 2.26 5.06 11.53
C CYS A 23 1.49 3.73 11.53
N THR A 24 2.01 2.68 12.18
CA THR A 24 1.29 1.39 12.25
C THR A 24 0.23 1.38 13.35
N GLU A 25 0.31 2.30 14.32
CA GLU A 25 -0.76 2.48 15.32
C GLU A 25 -1.92 3.26 14.70
N ILE A 26 -1.61 4.30 13.92
CA ILE A 26 -2.64 5.09 13.21
C ILE A 26 -3.27 4.28 12.09
N LEU A 27 -2.46 3.55 11.30
CA LEU A 27 -2.92 2.77 10.15
C LEU A 27 -2.91 1.26 10.44
N GLU A 28 -3.41 0.83 11.60
CA GLU A 28 -3.41 -0.57 12.06
C GLU A 28 -4.04 -1.55 11.04
N ARG A 29 -4.98 -1.05 10.21
CA ARG A 29 -5.63 -1.86 9.18
C ARG A 29 -4.78 -2.04 7.94
N ALA A 30 -3.90 -1.07 7.62
CA ALA A 30 -3.11 -1.04 6.39
C ALA A 30 -1.65 -1.47 6.61
N LEU A 31 -1.14 -1.31 7.84
CA LEU A 31 0.23 -1.61 8.22
C LEU A 31 0.25 -2.51 9.46
N THR A 32 1.21 -3.42 9.49
CA THR A 32 1.65 -4.11 10.70
C THR A 32 3.16 -3.87 10.89
N ARG A 33 3.74 -4.44 11.95
CA ARG A 33 5.20 -4.46 12.14
C ARG A 33 5.75 -5.82 11.77
N ASP A 34 6.94 -5.82 11.19
CA ASP A 34 7.75 -7.03 11.13
C ASP A 34 8.50 -7.29 12.45
N ASP A 35 9.28 -8.37 12.48
CA ASP A 35 10.06 -8.78 13.65
C ASP A 35 11.14 -7.76 14.05
N TRP A 36 11.47 -6.80 13.16
CA TRP A 36 12.41 -5.72 13.42
C TRP A 36 11.73 -4.40 13.76
N GLY A 37 10.40 -4.37 13.84
CA GLY A 37 9.60 -3.19 14.18
C GLY A 37 9.32 -2.25 13.00
N TYR A 38 9.72 -2.61 11.78
CA TYR A 38 9.48 -1.79 10.60
C TYR A 38 8.06 -1.96 10.06
N PRO A 39 7.45 -0.89 9.51
CA PRO A 39 6.11 -0.97 8.94
C PRO A 39 6.09 -1.85 7.69
N VAL A 40 5.20 -2.83 7.65
CA VAL A 40 4.94 -3.66 6.47
C VAL A 40 3.46 -3.61 6.11
N ALA A 41 3.16 -3.52 4.81
CA ALA A 41 1.79 -3.46 4.32
C ALA A 41 1.05 -4.77 4.58
N THR A 42 -0.18 -4.69 5.09
CA THR A 42 -1.05 -5.86 5.30
C THR A 42 -1.74 -6.32 4.01
N ARG A 43 -1.69 -5.49 2.97
CA ARG A 43 -2.35 -5.69 1.68
C ARG A 43 -1.40 -5.37 0.54
N GLY A 44 -1.71 -5.91 -0.65
CA GLY A 44 -0.94 -5.66 -1.86
C GLY A 44 0.00 -6.81 -2.20
N LEU A 45 0.93 -6.55 -3.12
CA LEU A 45 1.86 -7.54 -3.63
C LEU A 45 3.11 -7.62 -2.71
N PRO A 46 3.61 -8.82 -2.37
CA PRO A 46 4.77 -8.98 -1.47
C PRO A 46 6.03 -8.22 -1.91
N GLU A 47 6.20 -8.02 -3.22
CA GLU A 47 7.30 -7.27 -3.82
C GLU A 47 7.16 -5.75 -3.69
N ARG A 48 5.97 -5.23 -3.34
CA ARG A 48 5.68 -3.79 -3.20
C ARG A 48 5.69 -3.33 -1.74
N ARG A 49 6.76 -3.66 -1.01
CA ARG A 49 6.90 -3.25 0.40
C ARG A 49 7.03 -1.73 0.60
N THR A 50 7.43 -1.01 -0.45
CA THR A 50 7.59 0.44 -0.43
C THR A 50 6.28 1.20 -0.47
N ASP A 51 5.26 0.68 -1.18
CA ASP A 51 4.00 1.38 -1.39
C ASP A 51 2.84 0.54 -0.81
N ALA A 52 2.38 0.92 0.38
CA ALA A 52 1.28 0.24 1.07
C ALA A 52 -0.08 0.74 0.53
N PRO A 53 -0.90 -0.11 -0.11
CA PRO A 53 -2.19 0.30 -0.65
C PRO A 53 -3.15 0.78 0.45
N LEU A 54 -3.79 1.93 0.20
CA LEU A 54 -4.77 2.54 1.10
C LEU A 54 -6.18 2.44 0.52
N ARG A 55 -7.16 2.29 1.40
CA ARG A 55 -8.58 2.49 1.11
C ARG A 55 -8.94 3.96 1.24
N GLU A 56 -10.09 4.33 0.69
CA GLU A 56 -10.63 5.70 0.78
C GLU A 56 -10.83 6.15 2.23
N ASP A 57 -11.31 5.22 3.09
CA ASP A 57 -11.56 5.46 4.52
C ASP A 57 -10.28 5.55 5.37
N GLU A 58 -9.10 5.31 4.78
CA GLU A 58 -7.80 5.34 5.48
C GLU A 58 -6.98 6.60 5.12
N LEU A 59 -7.51 7.48 4.25
CA LEU A 59 -6.75 8.62 3.74
C LEU A 59 -6.48 9.69 4.79
N GLU A 60 -7.46 10.03 5.62
CA GLU A 60 -7.30 11.03 6.69
C GLU A 60 -6.26 10.57 7.73
N ASP A 61 -6.36 9.31 8.16
CA ASP A 61 -5.37 8.67 9.04
C ASP A 61 -3.99 8.63 8.40
N ALA A 62 -3.91 8.40 7.08
CA ALA A 62 -2.63 8.39 6.38
C ALA A 62 -2.00 9.80 6.29
N GLU A 63 -2.80 10.85 6.11
CA GLU A 63 -2.34 12.23 6.19
C GLU A 63 -1.81 12.57 7.58
N GLU A 64 -2.50 12.14 8.64
CA GLU A 64 -2.02 12.29 10.02
C GLU A 64 -0.71 11.53 10.25
N ALA A 65 -0.61 10.28 9.80
CA ALA A 65 0.60 9.48 9.89
C ALA A 65 1.79 10.15 9.16
N VAL A 66 1.55 10.75 7.99
CA VAL A 66 2.56 11.54 7.25
C VAL A 66 3.01 12.75 8.06
N ARG A 67 2.07 13.51 8.64
CA ARG A 67 2.36 14.70 9.46
C ARG A 67 3.15 14.36 10.73
N LEU A 68 2.84 13.23 11.37
CA LEU A 68 3.46 12.84 12.63
C LEU A 68 4.76 12.05 12.47
N CYS A 69 5.18 11.72 11.24
CA CYS A 69 6.45 11.03 11.02
C CYS A 69 7.65 11.94 11.30
N PRO A 70 8.41 11.75 12.39
CA PRO A 70 9.47 12.69 12.79
C PRO A 70 10.66 12.69 11.82
N LEU A 71 10.80 11.64 11.00
CA LEU A 71 11.88 11.47 10.03
C LEU A 71 11.46 11.81 8.58
N ALA A 72 10.23 12.28 8.38
CA ALA A 72 9.64 12.54 7.07
C ALA A 72 9.84 11.38 6.08
N ALA A 73 9.69 10.15 6.59
CA ALA A 73 9.85 8.92 5.82
C ALA A 73 8.58 8.51 5.07
N LEU A 74 7.44 9.17 5.32
CA LEU A 74 6.14 8.79 4.76
C LEU A 74 5.66 9.82 3.74
N ARG A 75 4.97 9.34 2.69
CA ARG A 75 4.34 10.19 1.69
C ARG A 75 3.10 9.51 1.11
N LEU A 76 2.06 10.27 0.82
CA LEU A 76 0.93 9.78 0.02
C LEU A 76 1.28 9.79 -1.47
N THR A 77 1.01 8.68 -2.15
CA THR A 77 1.22 8.52 -3.59
C THR A 77 -0.04 7.97 -4.25
N ARG A 78 -0.13 8.14 -5.58
CA ARG A 78 -1.10 7.42 -6.41
C ARG A 78 -0.37 6.33 -7.18
N VAL A 79 -0.85 5.11 -7.05
CA VAL A 79 -0.28 3.93 -7.71
C VAL A 79 -1.26 3.45 -8.76
N THR A 80 -0.75 3.29 -9.97
CA THR A 80 -1.53 2.73 -11.08
C THR A 80 -1.38 1.22 -11.05
N VAL A 81 -2.48 0.51 -10.87
CA VAL A 81 -2.53 -0.95 -10.95
C VAL A 81 -3.13 -1.32 -12.31
N PRO A 82 -2.53 -2.25 -13.08
CA PRO A 82 -3.16 -2.75 -14.30
C PRO A 82 -4.54 -3.31 -13.94
N ALA A 83 -5.59 -2.97 -14.69
CA ALA A 83 -6.87 -3.64 -14.48
C ALA A 83 -6.67 -5.13 -14.73
N ALA A 84 -7.11 -5.97 -13.77
CA ALA A 84 -6.96 -7.41 -13.88
C ALA A 84 -7.48 -7.88 -15.24
N ALA A 85 -6.59 -8.38 -16.09
CA ALA A 85 -6.96 -8.86 -17.42
C ALA A 85 -8.00 -9.98 -17.24
N GLY A 86 -9.26 -9.66 -17.58
CA GLY A 86 -10.40 -10.54 -17.38
C GLY A 86 -10.10 -11.92 -17.96
N GLY A 87 -10.06 -12.93 -17.09
CA GLY A 87 -9.90 -14.32 -17.46
C GLY A 87 -11.08 -14.78 -18.30
N ALA A 88 -10.94 -14.69 -19.62
CA ALA A 88 -11.78 -15.42 -20.56
C ALA A 88 -11.60 -16.91 -20.25
N ARG A 89 -12.55 -17.47 -19.50
CA ARG A 89 -12.71 -18.92 -19.37
C ARG A 89 -12.89 -19.45 -20.79
N ARG A 90 -11.86 -20.06 -21.37
CA ARG A 90 -12.01 -20.89 -22.57
C ARG A 90 -12.87 -22.09 -22.17
N SER A 91 -14.19 -21.96 -22.26
CA SER A 91 -15.08 -23.11 -22.27
C SER A 91 -14.74 -23.91 -23.52
N GLY A 92 -14.04 -25.02 -23.32
CA GLY A 92 -13.72 -25.97 -24.37
C GLY A 92 -15.00 -26.38 -25.09
N ARG A 93 -15.02 -26.18 -26.41
CA ARG A 93 -15.96 -26.81 -27.31
C ARG A 93 -15.48 -28.25 -27.47
N SER A 94 -16.08 -29.19 -26.73
CA SER A 94 -15.95 -30.61 -27.03
C SER A 94 -16.98 -30.99 -28.09
N ALA A 95 -16.53 -31.87 -28.98
CA ALA A 95 -17.09 -32.30 -30.24
C ALA A 95 -18.50 -32.90 -30.17
#